data_AF-A0A8T8CUV4-F1
#
_entry.id   AF-A0A8T8CUV4-F1
#
_cell.length_a   1.000
_cell.length_b   1.000
_cell.length_c   1.000
_cell.angle_alpha   90.00
_cell.angle_beta   90.00
_cell.angle_gamma   90.00
#
_symmetry.space_group_name_H-M   'P 1'
#
loop_
_entity.id
_entity.type
_entity.pdbx_description
1 polymer ?
#
loop_
_entity_poly.entity_id
_entity_poly.type
_entity_poly.pdbx_seq_one_letter_code
_entity_poly.pdbx_strand_id
1 'polypeptide(L)' 'MDEVLIHVAPVLIGDGIRLFSQNGMAPVRLEKTEVLEPGRITNMRFRFTGSGQEFTKGYTQRRVL' A
#
# COMPACT_ATOMS: atom_id res chain seq x y z
N MET A 1 0.00 -3.16 -10.76
CA MET A 1 -1.03 -2.83 -9.75
C MET A 1 -1.33 -1.35 -9.90
N ASP A 2 -2.60 -1.03 -10.10
CA ASP A 2 -3.17 0.30 -10.37
C ASP A 2 -4.08 0.78 -9.24
N GLU A 3 -4.49 -0.14 -8.35
CA GLU A 3 -5.25 0.15 -7.13
C GLU A 3 -4.76 -0.66 -5.91
N VAL A 4 -5.08 -0.17 -4.71
CA VAL A 4 -4.92 -0.88 -3.44
C VAL A 4 -6.17 -0.72 -2.57
N LEU A 5 -6.60 -1.82 -1.96
CA LEU A 5 -7.71 -1.87 -1.00
C LEU A 5 -7.12 -2.08 0.41
N ILE A 6 -7.53 -1.25 1.36
CA ILE A 6 -7.08 -1.29 2.76
C ILE A 6 -8.30 -1.47 3.66
N HIS A 7 -8.27 -2.49 4.52
CA HIS A 7 -9.25 -2.73 5.56
C HIS A 7 -8.65 -2.43 6.93
N VAL A 8 -9.23 -1.47 7.65
CA VAL A 8 -8.77 -1.07 8.99
C VAL A 8 -9.74 -1.58 10.03
N ALA A 9 -9.24 -2.44 10.92
CA ALA A 9 -9.95 -2.86 12.12
C ALA A 9 -9.54 -1.96 13.31
N PRO A 10 -10.47 -1.54 14.16
CA PRO A 10 -10.21 -0.66 15.31
C PRO A 10 -9.68 -1.49 16.49
N VAL A 11 -8.50 -2.08 16.32
CA VAL A 11 -7.83 -2.91 17.33
C VAL A 11 -6.40 -2.42 17.54
N LEU A 12 -5.96 -2.44 18.80
CA LEU A 12 -4.56 -2.19 19.15
C LEU A 12 -3.81 -3.52 19.09
N ILE A 13 -3.01 -3.68 18.05
CA ILE A 13 -2.05 -4.78 17.95
C ILE A 13 -0.75 -4.25 18.55
N GLY A 14 -0.12 -5.04 19.43
CA GLY A 14 1.16 -4.69 20.06
C GLY A 14 2.29 -4.55 19.03
N ASP A 15 3.15 -5.55 18.88
CA ASP A 15 4.31 -5.42 17.99
C ASP A 15 3.96 -5.43 16.50
N GLY A 16 2.83 -6.05 16.13
CA GLY A 16 2.32 -6.10 14.77
C GLY A 16 3.31 -6.66 13.73
N ILE A 17 2.91 -6.65 12.46
CA ILE A 17 3.80 -6.93 11.32
C ILE A 17 3.55 -5.85 10.28
N ARG A 18 4.62 -5.24 9.77
CA ARG A 18 4.51 -4.23 8.70
C ARG A 18 4.08 -4.89 7.39
N LEU A 19 3.08 -4.33 6.73
CA LEU A 19 2.65 -4.77 5.39
C LEU A 19 3.79 -4.69 4.36
N PHE A 20 4.65 -3.67 4.50
CA PHE A 20 5.87 -3.52 3.72
C PHE A 20 7.03 -3.15 4.66
N SER A 21 8.15 -3.85 4.55
CA SER A 21 9.35 -3.59 5.37
C SER A 21 10.62 -3.41 4.53
N GLN A 22 10.48 -3.21 3.22
CA GLN A 22 11.63 -3.04 2.33
C GLN A 22 12.24 -1.64 2.51
N ASN A 23 13.52 -1.60 2.89
CA ASN A 23 14.29 -0.36 2.94
C ASN A 23 14.55 0.17 1.52
N GLY A 24 14.44 1.49 1.33
CA GLY A 24 14.79 2.16 0.07
C GLY A 24 13.66 2.29 -0.96
N MET A 25 12.41 1.97 -0.61
CA MET A 25 11.27 2.26 -1.49
C MET A 25 10.96 3.77 -1.47
N ALA A 26 10.92 4.40 -2.64
CA ALA A 26 10.44 5.77 -2.76
C ALA A 26 8.96 5.84 -2.34
N PRO A 27 8.51 6.92 -1.65
CA PRO A 27 7.11 7.07 -1.28
C PRO A 27 6.19 6.95 -2.49
N VAL A 28 5.17 6.12 -2.36
CA VAL A 28 4.17 5.90 -3.40
C VAL A 28 3.01 6.87 -3.22
N ARG A 29 2.70 7.65 -4.26
CA ARG A 29 1.55 8.54 -4.25
C ARG A 29 0.25 7.77 -4.54
N LEU A 30 -0.73 8.00 -3.68
CA LEU A 30 -2.04 7.37 -3.73
C LEU A 30 -3.12 8.45 -3.73
N GLU A 31 -4.11 8.29 -4.59
CA GLU A 31 -5.36 9.03 -4.56
C GLU A 31 -6.44 8.15 -3.94
N LYS A 32 -7.14 8.67 -2.94
CA LYS A 32 -8.25 7.98 -2.31
C LYS A 32 -9.47 8.06 -3.21
N THR A 33 -9.99 6.91 -3.64
CA THR A 33 -11.14 6.83 -4.55
C THR A 33 -12.44 6.48 -3.83
N GLU A 34 -12.37 5.78 -2.70
CA GLU A 34 -13.55 5.37 -1.94
C GLU A 34 -13.22 5.17 -0.45
N VAL A 35 -14.20 5.45 0.42
CA VAL A 35 -14.21 5.04 1.83
C VAL A 35 -15.60 4.51 2.17
N LEU A 36 -15.65 3.30 2.73
CA LEU A 36 -16.87 2.67 3.23
C LEU A 36 -16.65 2.23 4.67
N GLU A 37 -17.65 2.39 5.52
CA GLU A 37 -17.58 2.01 6.93
C GLU A 37 -18.66 0.96 7.29
N PRO A 38 -18.58 -0.27 6.74
CA PRO A 38 -19.51 -1.32 7.11
C PRO A 38 -19.24 -1.80 8.54
N GLY A 39 -20.12 -1.40 9.45
CA GLY A 39 -20.07 -1.83 10.85
C GLY A 39 -18.86 -1.26 11.59
N ARG A 40 -17.90 -2.12 11.98
CA ARG A 40 -16.72 -1.72 12.76
C ARG A 40 -15.44 -1.61 11.92
N ILE A 41 -15.47 -1.92 10.62
CA ILE A 41 -14.29 -1.89 9.76
C ILE A 41 -14.39 -0.69 8.83
N THR A 42 -13.27 0.01 8.63
CA THR A 42 -13.14 1.04 7.59
C THR A 42 -12.46 0.43 6.37
N ASN A 43 -13.18 0.40 5.26
CA ASN A 43 -12.68 -0.03 3.95
C ASN A 43 -12.28 1.22 3.16
N MET A 44 -11.07 1.23 2.62
CA MET A 44 -10.57 2.33 1.81
C MET A 44 -10.01 1.80 0.49
N ARG A 45 -10.33 2.49 -0.60
CA ARG A 45 -9.79 2.21 -1.93
C ARG A 45 -8.90 3.37 -2.36
N PHE A 46 -7.76 3.03 -2.92
CA PHE A 46 -6.83 3.99 -3.48
C PHE A 46 -6.38 3.60 -4.88
N ARG A 47 -6.15 4.59 -5.71
CA ARG A 47 -5.51 4.47 -7.02
C ARG A 47 -4.10 5.05 -6.97
N PHE A 48 -3.14 4.44 -7.67
CA PHE A 48 -1.79 4.99 -7.76
C PHE A 48 -1.77 6.26 -8.63
N THR A 49 -1.16 7.34 -8.13
CA THR A 49 -1.02 8.60 -8.86
C THR A 49 0.45 8.90 -9.15
N GLY A 50 0.93 8.34 -10.26
CA GLY A 50 2.29 8.52 -10.76
C GLY A 50 2.49 7.70 -12.03
N SER A 51 3.46 8.07 -12.88
CA SER A 51 3.77 7.24 -14.06
C SER A 51 4.28 5.88 -13.58
N GLY A 52 3.75 4.79 -14.13
CA GLY A 52 4.10 3.40 -13.79
C GLY A 52 5.59 3.03 -13.89
N GLN A 53 6.47 3.97 -14.26
CA GLN A 53 7.89 3.78 -14.53
C GLN A 53 8.81 4.02 -13.31
N GLU A 54 8.36 4.70 -12.25
CA GLU A 54 9.14 4.80 -11.00
C GLU A 54 8.93 3.60 -10.07
N PHE A 55 7.75 2.96 -10.15
CA PHE A 55 7.41 1.80 -9.31
C PHE A 55 8.18 0.52 -9.68
N THR A 56 8.53 0.33 -10.96
CA THR A 56 9.20 -0.88 -11.46
C THR A 56 10.72 -0.87 -11.26
N LYS A 57 11.34 0.31 -11.08
CA LYS A 57 12.79 0.42 -10.82
C LYS A 57 13.20 -0.16 -9.47
N GLY A 58 12.39 -0.01 -8.43
CA GLY A 58 12.68 -0.56 -7.08
C GLY A 58 12.50 -2.07 -6.95
N TYR A 59 11.72 -2.70 -7.84
CA TYR A 59 11.50 -4.15 -7.85
C TYR A 59 12.53 -4.91 -8.72
N THR A 60 13.19 -4.25 -9.67
CA THR A 60 14.09 -4.87 -10.67
C THR A 60 15.57 -4.78 -10.27
N GLN A 61 15.92 -5.00 -9.00
CA GLN A 61 17.34 -5.06 -8.59
C GLN A 61 17.78 -6.38 -7.96
N ARG A 62 17.00 -7.46 -8.11
CA ARG A 62 17.47 -8.82 -7.81
C ARG A 62 17.54 -9.66 -9.08
N ARG A 63 18.56 -9.39 -9.91
CA ARG A 63 19.17 -10.45 -10.71
C ARG A 63 20.05 -11.25 -9.77
N VAL A 64 19.68 -12.51 -9.63
CA VAL A 64 20.44 -13.58 -9.01
C VAL A 64 21.83 -13.63 -9.69
N LEU A 65 22.88 -13.58 -8.87
CA LEU A 65 24.18 -14.19 -9.15
C LEU A 65 24.34 -15.32 -8.15
#